data_AF-A0A9E5YXB9-F1
#
_entry.id   AF-A0A9E5YXB9-F1
#
_cell.length_a   1.000
_cell.length_b   1.000
_cell.length_c   1.000
_cell.angle_alpha   90.00
_cell.angle_beta   90.00
_cell.angle_gamma   90.00
#
_symmetry.space_group_name_H-M   'P 1'
#
loop_
_entity.id
_entity.type
_entity.pdbx_description
1 polymer ?
#
loop_
_entity_poly.entity_id
_entity_poly.type
_entity_poly.pdbx_seq_one_letter_code
_entity_poly.pdbx_strand_id
1 'polypeptide(L)'
;VIPTVWPSRRLNATRIPNFPEGKAGYYALSAETSINAGTWKASYSSAQVALTAQKAVADGARAAFGLCRPPGHHAAADMYGGFCFLNNAAITAQAFLDQGASKVAVLDPDFHHGNGTQSIFYDRGDVFFASVHGDPHEAFPHFLGWADETGAGAGAGCNANYPLSPGAGFDEWFQAFEDACAKITAFGAEALVISLGVDTYKDDPISFFKLDCPDYVTYGKRIAEMGLPTVFVLEGGYAVEEVGINAVNVLSGFDEIAG
;
A
#
# COMPACT_ATOMS: atom_id res chain seq x y z
N VAL A 1 21.47 3.87 10.99
CA VAL A 1 21.87 2.59 10.37
C VAL A 1 21.43 2.64 8.92
N ILE A 2 22.39 2.47 8.01
CA ILE A 2 22.15 2.43 6.56
C ILE A 2 22.73 1.10 6.08
N PRO A 3 21.95 0.26 5.40
CA PRO A 3 22.44 -1.01 4.87
C PRO A 3 23.36 -0.74 3.67
N THR A 4 24.41 -1.54 3.52
CA THR A 4 25.40 -1.38 2.43
C THR A 4 25.72 -2.69 1.70
N VAL A 5 25.20 -3.82 2.18
CA VAL A 5 25.39 -5.15 1.59
C VAL A 5 24.07 -5.92 1.67
N TRP A 6 23.71 -6.67 0.65
CA TRP A 6 22.46 -7.45 0.59
C TRP A 6 22.76 -8.90 0.20
N PRO A 7 21.92 -9.87 0.60
CA PRO A 7 21.97 -11.22 0.08
C PRO A 7 21.47 -11.29 -1.39
N SER A 8 22.22 -10.70 -2.32
CA SER A 8 21.88 -10.63 -3.76
C SER A 8 22.11 -11.96 -4.50
N ARG A 9 21.85 -12.00 -5.82
CA ARG A 9 21.74 -13.20 -6.68
C ARG A 9 22.74 -14.35 -6.50
N ARG A 10 23.94 -14.10 -5.96
CA ARG A 10 25.00 -15.11 -5.77
C ARG A 10 25.44 -15.26 -4.31
N LEU A 11 24.76 -14.59 -3.40
CA LEU A 11 25.00 -14.65 -1.96
C LEU A 11 23.94 -15.54 -1.30
N ASN A 12 24.24 -15.99 -0.08
CA ASN A 12 23.35 -16.87 0.65
C ASN A 12 22.29 -16.03 1.38
N ALA A 13 21.03 -16.12 0.95
CA ALA A 13 19.89 -15.45 1.56
C ALA A 13 19.24 -16.21 2.73
N THR A 14 19.68 -17.44 3.04
CA THR A 14 19.10 -18.26 4.11
C THR A 14 19.89 -18.22 5.42
N ARG A 15 21.09 -17.60 5.42
CA ARG A 15 21.94 -17.47 6.59
C ARG A 15 21.96 -16.04 7.10
N ILE A 16 21.38 -15.84 8.28
CA ILE A 16 21.32 -14.55 8.95
C ILE A 16 22.70 -14.21 9.55
N PRO A 17 23.28 -13.03 9.24
CA PRO A 17 24.51 -12.58 9.88
C PRO A 17 24.35 -12.34 11.39
N ASN A 18 25.42 -12.52 12.17
CA ASN A 18 25.38 -12.28 13.61
C ASN A 18 25.52 -10.79 13.99
N PHE A 19 26.35 -10.05 13.26
CA PHE A 19 26.68 -8.66 13.57
C PHE A 19 25.68 -7.66 12.94
N PRO A 20 25.45 -6.50 13.58
CA PRO A 20 24.46 -5.51 13.12
C PRO A 20 24.65 -5.02 11.69
N GLU A 21 25.89 -4.91 11.21
CA GLU A 21 26.17 -4.40 9.86
C GLU A 21 25.62 -5.35 8.79
N GLY A 22 25.79 -6.66 9.00
CA GLY A 22 25.22 -7.69 8.13
C GLY A 22 23.71 -7.83 8.29
N LYS A 23 23.18 -7.73 9.52
CA LYS A 23 21.73 -7.80 9.78
C LYS A 23 20.98 -6.63 9.14
N ALA A 24 21.55 -5.43 9.14
CA ALA A 24 20.96 -4.27 8.51
C ALA A 24 20.66 -4.55 7.03
N GLY A 25 21.61 -5.16 6.33
CA GLY A 25 21.45 -5.59 4.94
C GLY A 25 20.50 -6.76 4.72
N TYR A 26 20.52 -7.75 5.62
CA TYR A 26 19.67 -8.93 5.54
C TYR A 26 18.17 -8.58 5.63
N TYR A 27 17.82 -7.62 6.48
CA TYR A 27 16.44 -7.18 6.72
C TYR A 27 16.07 -5.90 5.95
N ALA A 28 16.81 -5.52 4.91
CA ALA A 28 16.54 -4.34 4.11
C ALA A 28 16.26 -4.71 2.65
N LEU A 29 15.22 -4.09 2.08
CA LEU A 29 14.96 -4.09 0.64
C LEU A 29 15.85 -3.07 -0.09
N SER A 30 16.10 -1.92 0.55
CA SER A 30 16.68 -0.76 -0.13
C SER A 30 17.48 0.15 0.82
N ALA A 31 18.40 0.93 0.27
CA ALA A 31 19.44 1.64 1.03
C ALA A 31 19.07 3.08 1.40
N GLU A 32 18.18 3.70 0.63
CA GLU A 32 17.70 5.07 0.85
C GLU A 32 16.90 5.19 2.15
N THR A 33 16.35 4.08 2.63
CA THR A 33 15.66 4.00 3.91
C THR A 33 16.64 3.77 5.05
N SER A 34 16.78 4.76 5.93
CA SER A 34 17.70 4.70 7.06
C SER A 34 16.97 4.57 8.40
N ILE A 35 17.53 3.77 9.31
CA ILE A 35 17.03 3.66 10.69
C ILE A 35 17.77 4.69 11.56
N ASN A 36 17.03 5.50 12.29
CA ASN A 36 17.56 6.43 13.30
C ASN A 36 16.96 6.11 14.68
N ALA A 37 17.37 6.86 15.71
CA ALA A 37 16.97 6.60 17.10
C ALA A 37 15.45 6.68 17.33
N GLY A 38 14.71 7.42 16.51
CA GLY A 38 13.25 7.57 16.61
C GLY A 38 12.45 6.57 15.78
N THR A 39 13.07 5.88 14.82
CA THR A 39 12.38 5.05 13.82
C THR A 39 11.44 4.04 14.46
N TRP A 40 11.93 3.18 15.36
CA TRP A 40 11.10 2.14 15.97
C TRP A 40 9.87 2.69 16.67
N LYS A 41 10.03 3.74 17.50
CA LYS A 41 8.92 4.37 18.21
C LYS A 41 7.88 4.93 17.24
N ALA A 42 8.34 5.60 16.18
CA ALA A 42 7.46 6.17 15.17
C ALA A 42 6.70 5.09 14.39
N SER A 43 7.41 4.06 13.90
CA SER A 43 6.80 2.93 13.17
C SER A 43 5.78 2.18 14.01
N TYR A 44 6.11 1.89 15.28
CA TYR A 44 5.17 1.27 16.21
C TYR A 44 3.91 2.12 16.39
N SER A 45 4.07 3.42 16.65
CA SER A 45 2.92 4.34 16.78
C SER A 45 2.08 4.41 15.50
N SER A 46 2.71 4.38 14.32
CA SER A 46 2.01 4.36 13.03
C SER A 46 1.11 3.13 12.89
N ALA A 47 1.63 1.95 13.23
CA ALA A 47 0.82 0.72 13.24
C ALA A 47 -0.34 0.81 14.25
N GLN A 48 -0.15 1.46 15.40
CA GLN A 48 -1.24 1.69 16.36
C GLN A 48 -2.32 2.65 15.83
N VAL A 49 -1.95 3.66 15.04
CA VAL A 49 -2.91 4.54 14.37
C VAL A 49 -3.76 3.73 13.39
N ALA A 50 -3.14 2.87 12.58
CA ALA A 50 -3.84 1.99 11.65
C ALA A 50 -4.83 1.05 12.38
N LEU A 51 -4.39 0.41 13.47
CA LEU A 51 -5.25 -0.45 14.30
C LEU A 51 -6.39 0.32 14.99
N THR A 52 -6.18 1.58 15.36
CA THR A 52 -7.23 2.43 15.93
C THR A 52 -8.30 2.75 14.89
N ALA A 53 -7.90 3.08 13.66
CA ALA A 53 -8.82 3.30 12.54
C ALA A 53 -9.59 2.01 12.19
N GLN A 54 -8.88 0.88 12.11
CA GLN A 54 -9.50 -0.43 11.92
C GLN A 54 -10.56 -0.73 12.97
N LYS A 55 -10.22 -0.54 14.25
CA LYS A 55 -11.15 -0.78 15.35
C LYS A 55 -12.41 0.07 15.23
N ALA A 56 -12.30 1.35 14.86
CA ALA A 56 -13.46 2.21 14.68
C ALA A 56 -14.42 1.65 13.61
N VAL A 57 -13.88 1.15 12.49
CA VAL A 57 -14.67 0.54 11.41
C VAL A 57 -15.29 -0.79 11.85
N ALA A 58 -14.54 -1.64 12.54
CA ALA A 58 -15.07 -2.89 13.08
C ALA A 58 -16.14 -2.69 14.17
N ASP A 59 -16.07 -1.58 14.91
CA ASP A 59 -17.10 -1.17 15.88
C ASP A 59 -18.34 -0.52 15.21
N GLY A 60 -18.36 -0.44 13.87
CA GLY A 60 -19.53 -0.04 13.08
C GLY A 60 -19.41 1.30 12.34
N ALA A 61 -18.26 1.98 12.40
CA ALA A 61 -18.05 3.15 11.54
C ALA A 61 -18.00 2.74 10.06
N ARG A 62 -18.59 3.57 9.18
CA ARG A 62 -18.59 3.32 7.74
C ARG A 62 -17.18 3.36 7.16
N ALA A 63 -16.35 4.28 7.64
CA ALA A 63 -14.94 4.38 7.32
C ALA A 63 -14.14 5.06 8.44
N ALA A 64 -12.82 4.92 8.38
CA ALA A 64 -11.88 5.66 9.21
C ALA A 64 -10.57 5.93 8.46
N PHE A 65 -9.93 7.07 8.76
CA PHE A 65 -8.63 7.43 8.20
C PHE A 65 -7.52 7.32 9.25
N GLY A 66 -6.61 6.38 9.05
CA GLY A 66 -5.35 6.28 9.76
C GLY A 66 -4.28 7.13 9.08
N LEU A 67 -4.02 8.32 9.64
CA LEU A 67 -2.94 9.22 9.23
C LEU A 67 -1.56 8.65 9.64
N CYS A 68 -1.19 7.54 9.02
CA CYS A 68 0.00 6.77 9.32
C CYS A 68 1.28 7.49 8.88
N ARG A 69 2.30 7.46 9.73
CA ARG A 69 3.65 7.96 9.42
C ARG A 69 4.67 7.37 10.40
N PRO A 70 5.71 6.65 9.94
CA PRO A 70 6.08 6.37 8.55
C PRO A 70 5.07 5.48 7.79
N PRO A 71 5.11 5.48 6.44
CA PRO A 71 4.28 4.60 5.60
C PRO A 71 4.63 3.11 5.82
N GLY A 72 3.89 2.22 5.17
CA GLY A 72 3.95 0.78 5.40
C GLY A 72 4.05 -0.13 4.18
N HIS A 73 3.50 0.23 3.01
CA HIS A 73 3.25 -0.76 1.94
C HIS A 73 4.50 -1.44 1.34
N HIS A 74 5.70 -0.87 1.51
CA HIS A 74 6.97 -1.48 1.09
C HIS A 74 7.60 -2.41 2.13
N ALA A 75 7.10 -2.43 3.37
CA ALA A 75 7.59 -3.35 4.40
C ALA A 75 7.05 -4.75 4.13
N ALA A 76 7.95 -5.70 3.88
CA ALA A 76 7.63 -7.12 3.78
C ALA A 76 7.62 -7.78 5.16
N ALA A 77 7.32 -9.09 5.23
CA ALA A 77 7.32 -9.84 6.48
C ALA A 77 8.69 -9.82 7.19
N ASP A 78 9.78 -9.70 6.44
CA ASP A 78 11.15 -9.75 6.92
C ASP A 78 12.06 -8.65 6.34
N MET A 79 11.52 -7.61 5.70
CA MET A 79 12.33 -6.53 5.13
C MET A 79 11.69 -5.16 5.28
N TYR A 80 12.50 -4.14 5.60
CA TYR A 80 12.13 -2.72 5.54
C TYR A 80 12.69 -2.05 4.28
N GLY A 81 12.09 -0.96 3.80
CA GLY A 81 12.52 -0.23 2.60
C GLY A 81 11.47 0.76 2.12
N GLY A 82 11.79 1.63 1.15
CA GLY A 82 10.85 2.64 0.64
C GLY A 82 10.21 3.50 1.74
N PHE A 83 11.00 3.93 2.73
CA PHE A 83 10.58 4.64 3.94
C PHE A 83 9.71 3.83 4.94
N CYS A 84 9.36 2.59 4.61
CA CYS A 84 8.46 1.73 5.36
C CYS A 84 9.23 0.77 6.28
N PHE A 85 8.65 0.48 7.46
CA PHE A 85 9.24 -0.42 8.46
C PHE A 85 8.25 -1.45 9.04
N LEU A 86 6.98 -1.08 9.17
CA LEU A 86 5.88 -1.96 9.53
C LEU A 86 4.76 -1.75 8.52
N ASN A 87 4.21 -2.83 7.97
CA ASN A 87 3.20 -2.73 6.93
C ASN A 87 1.82 -2.43 7.55
N ASN A 88 1.50 -1.13 7.64
CA ASN A 88 0.28 -0.64 8.29
C ASN A 88 -1.00 -1.18 7.59
N ALA A 89 -1.01 -1.23 6.26
CA ALA A 89 -2.14 -1.77 5.49
C ALA A 89 -2.31 -3.27 5.72
N ALA A 90 -1.23 -4.05 5.69
CA ALA A 90 -1.29 -5.49 5.94
C ALA A 90 -1.70 -5.81 7.39
N ILE A 91 -1.20 -5.05 8.37
CA ILE A 91 -1.61 -5.15 9.79
C ILE A 91 -3.12 -4.87 9.91
N THR A 92 -3.62 -3.85 9.23
CA THR A 92 -5.05 -3.49 9.20
C THR A 92 -5.89 -4.63 8.61
N ALA A 93 -5.47 -5.18 7.47
CA ALA A 93 -6.17 -6.30 6.83
C ALA A 93 -6.20 -7.53 7.74
N GLN A 94 -5.07 -7.88 8.37
CA GLN A 94 -5.01 -8.98 9.32
C GLN A 94 -5.92 -8.76 10.54
N ALA A 95 -5.99 -7.53 11.06
CA ALA A 95 -6.85 -7.21 12.19
C ALA A 95 -8.35 -7.38 11.90
N PHE A 96 -8.80 -7.14 10.65
CA PHE A 96 -10.16 -7.47 10.23
C PHE A 96 -10.41 -8.98 10.21
N LEU A 97 -9.46 -9.77 9.69
CA LEU A 97 -9.56 -11.24 9.70
C LEU A 97 -9.63 -11.79 11.13
N ASP A 98 -8.77 -11.28 12.02
CA ASP A 98 -8.74 -11.67 13.43
C ASP A 98 -10.06 -11.34 14.17
N GLN A 99 -10.83 -10.37 13.65
CA GLN A 99 -12.15 -9.97 14.17
C GLN A 99 -13.33 -10.62 13.44
N GLY A 100 -13.06 -11.60 12.57
CA GLY A 100 -14.06 -12.49 12.01
C GLY A 100 -14.44 -12.22 10.55
N ALA A 101 -13.81 -11.25 9.88
CA ALA A 101 -13.93 -11.16 8.43
C ALA A 101 -13.33 -12.41 7.78
N SER A 102 -14.00 -12.99 6.79
CA SER A 102 -13.45 -14.16 6.07
C SER A 102 -12.59 -13.76 4.86
N LYS A 103 -12.86 -12.58 4.30
CA LYS A 103 -12.20 -12.03 3.12
C LYS A 103 -11.99 -10.53 3.26
N VAL A 104 -10.76 -10.07 3.07
CA VAL A 104 -10.42 -8.63 3.10
C VAL A 104 -9.74 -8.26 1.80
N ALA A 105 -9.99 -7.05 1.29
CA ALA A 105 -9.24 -6.51 0.16
C ALA A 105 -8.31 -5.39 0.62
N VAL A 106 -7.12 -5.33 0.03
CA VAL A 106 -6.21 -4.18 0.09
C VAL A 106 -6.09 -3.60 -1.32
N LEU A 107 -6.54 -2.36 -1.49
CA LEU A 107 -6.41 -1.60 -2.73
C LEU A 107 -5.35 -0.52 -2.53
N ASP A 108 -4.32 -0.54 -3.38
CA ASP A 108 -3.15 0.32 -3.29
C ASP A 108 -3.07 1.28 -4.49
N PRO A 109 -3.68 2.47 -4.38
CA PRO A 109 -3.57 3.54 -5.38
C PRO A 109 -2.31 4.41 -5.25
N ASP A 110 -1.39 4.12 -4.33
CA ASP A 110 -0.09 4.80 -4.27
C ASP A 110 0.67 4.65 -5.60
N PHE A 111 1.45 5.66 -5.99
CA PHE A 111 2.20 5.62 -7.24
C PHE A 111 3.15 4.41 -7.31
N HIS A 112 3.72 4.00 -6.18
CA HIS A 112 4.66 2.89 -6.12
C HIS A 112 3.93 1.58 -5.82
N HIS A 113 4.46 0.49 -6.38
CA HIS A 113 3.93 -0.83 -6.05
C HIS A 113 4.11 -1.14 -4.56
N GLY A 114 3.02 -1.51 -3.87
CA GLY A 114 3.02 -2.04 -2.51
C GLY A 114 3.63 -3.44 -2.40
N ASN A 115 4.89 -3.61 -2.82
CA ASN A 115 5.60 -4.89 -2.88
C ASN A 115 5.69 -5.62 -1.54
N GLY A 116 5.75 -4.90 -0.42
CA GLY A 116 5.71 -5.49 0.91
C GLY A 116 4.35 -6.13 1.18
N THR A 117 3.28 -5.42 0.85
CA THR A 117 1.90 -5.90 0.98
C THR A 117 1.65 -7.11 0.08
N GLN A 118 2.05 -7.04 -1.20
CA GLN A 118 2.00 -8.18 -2.11
C GLN A 118 2.73 -9.39 -1.52
N SER A 119 3.97 -9.22 -1.08
CA SER A 119 4.79 -10.31 -0.53
C SER A 119 4.14 -10.99 0.68
N ILE A 120 3.54 -10.22 1.59
CA ILE A 120 2.88 -10.75 2.80
C ILE A 120 1.67 -11.63 2.46
N PHE A 121 0.92 -11.30 1.41
CA PHE A 121 -0.33 -11.99 1.06
C PHE A 121 -0.22 -12.90 -0.18
N TYR A 122 0.95 -13.01 -0.81
CA TYR A 122 1.09 -13.65 -2.12
C TYR A 122 0.58 -15.10 -2.19
N ASP A 123 0.76 -15.86 -1.10
CA ASP A 123 0.34 -17.26 -0.98
C ASP A 123 -1.02 -17.44 -0.27
N ARG A 124 -1.76 -16.34 -0.05
CA ARG A 124 -2.96 -16.29 0.80
C ARG A 124 -4.23 -15.96 -0.01
N GLY A 125 -5.28 -16.76 0.19
CA GLY A 125 -6.58 -16.60 -0.49
C GLY A 125 -7.65 -15.87 0.34
N ASP A 126 -7.33 -15.47 1.57
CA ASP A 126 -8.19 -14.71 2.49
C ASP A 126 -8.01 -13.19 2.37
N VAL A 127 -6.96 -12.75 1.65
CA VAL A 127 -6.72 -11.34 1.33
C VAL A 127 -6.51 -11.17 -0.17
N PHE A 128 -7.25 -10.24 -0.78
CA PHE A 128 -7.03 -9.82 -2.18
C PHE A 128 -6.19 -8.53 -2.21
N PHE A 129 -5.08 -8.53 -2.92
CA PHE A 129 -4.25 -7.34 -3.13
C PHE A 129 -4.38 -6.83 -4.56
N ALA A 130 -4.68 -5.54 -4.71
CA ALA A 130 -4.67 -4.86 -5.99
C ALA A 130 -3.84 -3.57 -5.90
N SER A 131 -3.01 -3.30 -6.91
CA SER A 131 -2.18 -2.09 -6.93
C SER A 131 -2.09 -1.46 -8.31
N VAL A 132 -2.31 -0.15 -8.40
CA VAL A 132 -2.17 0.65 -9.63
C VAL A 132 -0.98 1.57 -9.48
N HIS A 133 0.10 1.29 -10.19
CA HIS A 133 1.42 1.87 -9.92
C HIS A 133 2.22 2.12 -11.20
N GLY A 134 3.29 2.91 -11.10
CA GLY A 134 4.24 3.11 -12.20
C GLY A 134 4.94 1.80 -12.59
N ASP A 135 5.18 1.60 -13.88
CA ASP A 135 5.86 0.41 -14.40
C ASP A 135 7.19 0.14 -13.65
N PRO A 136 7.39 -1.06 -13.05
CA PRO A 136 8.61 -1.41 -12.35
C PRO A 136 9.89 -1.29 -13.19
N HIS A 137 9.80 -1.27 -14.53
CA HIS A 137 10.95 -0.91 -15.37
C HIS A 137 11.51 0.48 -15.06
N GLU A 138 10.65 1.43 -14.70
CA GLU A 138 10.95 2.85 -14.60
C GLU A 138 10.77 3.40 -13.16
N ALA A 139 10.02 2.69 -12.31
CA ALA A 139 9.66 3.14 -10.96
C ALA A 139 10.09 2.14 -9.86
N PHE A 140 10.39 2.69 -8.67
CA PHE A 140 10.57 1.89 -7.46
C PHE A 140 9.28 1.08 -7.21
N PRO A 141 9.35 -0.21 -6.84
CA PRO A 141 10.49 -0.94 -6.26
C PRO A 141 11.33 -1.76 -7.26
N HIS A 142 11.11 -1.61 -8.57
CA HIS A 142 11.88 -2.21 -9.67
C HIS A 142 11.86 -3.73 -9.84
N PHE A 143 11.67 -4.50 -8.76
CA PHE A 143 11.83 -5.96 -8.76
C PHE A 143 10.53 -6.71 -8.43
N LEU A 144 9.41 -6.01 -8.34
CA LEU A 144 8.07 -6.55 -8.11
C LEU A 144 7.02 -5.54 -8.63
N GLY A 145 5.81 -5.99 -8.93
CA GLY A 145 4.73 -5.17 -9.50
C GLY A 145 4.41 -5.54 -10.96
N TRP A 146 4.93 -6.66 -11.45
CA TRP A 146 4.65 -7.08 -12.83
C TRP A 146 3.22 -7.61 -12.95
N ALA A 147 2.58 -7.37 -14.09
CA ALA A 147 1.18 -7.75 -14.32
C ALA A 147 0.94 -9.29 -14.31
N ASP A 148 1.97 -10.09 -14.55
CA ASP A 148 1.91 -11.56 -14.54
C ASP A 148 2.04 -12.17 -13.13
N GLU A 149 2.34 -11.36 -12.12
CA GLU A 149 2.37 -11.76 -10.71
C GLU A 149 0.95 -11.82 -10.14
N THR A 150 0.33 -12.99 -10.24
CA THR A 150 -1.11 -13.17 -9.92
C THR A 150 -1.37 -13.96 -8.63
N GLY A 151 -0.35 -14.11 -7.78
CA GLY A 151 -0.39 -14.90 -6.55
C GLY A 151 0.04 -16.35 -6.78
N ALA A 152 0.23 -17.09 -5.70
CA ALA A 152 0.66 -18.48 -5.74
C ALA A 152 -0.03 -19.34 -4.67
N GLY A 153 0.04 -20.66 -4.82
CA GLY A 153 -0.55 -21.59 -3.85
C GLY A 153 -2.04 -21.31 -3.59
N ALA A 154 -2.39 -21.06 -2.33
CA ALA A 154 -3.77 -20.75 -1.93
C ALA A 154 -4.19 -19.32 -2.30
N GLY A 155 -3.25 -18.43 -2.61
CA GLY A 155 -3.47 -17.05 -3.07
C GLY A 155 -3.49 -16.90 -4.59
N ALA A 156 -3.44 -17.98 -5.37
CA ALA A 156 -3.53 -17.91 -6.83
C ALA A 156 -4.83 -17.19 -7.25
N GLY A 157 -4.69 -16.11 -8.02
CA GLY A 157 -5.78 -15.22 -8.43
C GLY A 157 -6.16 -14.14 -7.41
N CYS A 158 -5.45 -14.03 -6.28
CA CYS A 158 -5.70 -13.02 -5.24
C CYS A 158 -4.70 -11.84 -5.27
N ASN A 159 -3.92 -11.71 -6.35
CA ASN A 159 -3.03 -10.58 -6.60
C ASN A 159 -3.30 -9.99 -7.99
N ALA A 160 -3.45 -8.67 -8.08
CA ALA A 160 -3.67 -7.96 -9.34
C ALA A 160 -2.82 -6.68 -9.41
N ASN A 161 -1.80 -6.69 -10.26
CA ASN A 161 -0.95 -5.55 -10.51
C ASN A 161 -1.33 -4.84 -11.81
N TYR A 162 -1.34 -3.51 -11.78
CA TYR A 162 -1.61 -2.64 -12.92
C TYR A 162 -0.44 -1.66 -13.11
N PRO A 163 0.69 -2.13 -13.69
CA PRO A 163 1.81 -1.26 -14.02
C PRO A 163 1.45 -0.34 -15.19
N LEU A 164 1.63 0.96 -15.04
CA LEU A 164 1.34 1.97 -16.05
C LEU A 164 2.60 2.75 -16.47
N SER A 165 2.63 3.16 -17.73
CA SER A 165 3.79 3.82 -18.32
C SER A 165 4.01 5.24 -17.77
N PRO A 166 5.24 5.79 -17.89
CA PRO A 166 5.51 7.19 -17.61
C PRO A 166 4.57 8.15 -18.33
N GLY A 167 4.01 9.10 -17.58
CA GLY A 167 3.07 10.10 -18.12
C GLY A 167 1.61 9.67 -18.16
N ALA A 168 1.25 8.49 -17.65
CA ALA A 168 -0.14 8.04 -17.57
C ALA A 168 -1.02 9.11 -16.90
N GLY A 169 -2.10 9.48 -17.59
CA GLY A 169 -3.10 10.43 -17.13
C GLY A 169 -4.23 9.73 -16.38
N PHE A 170 -5.16 10.53 -15.84
CA PHE A 170 -6.27 10.00 -15.04
C PHE A 170 -7.14 9.00 -15.80
N ASP A 171 -7.44 9.20 -17.09
CA ASP A 171 -8.30 8.27 -17.84
C ASP A 171 -7.73 6.85 -17.90
N GLU A 172 -6.42 6.71 -18.16
CA GLU A 172 -5.73 5.42 -18.20
C GLU A 172 -5.63 4.82 -16.78
N TRP A 173 -5.24 5.64 -15.81
CA TRP A 173 -5.13 5.22 -14.41
C TRP A 173 -6.48 4.75 -13.86
N PHE A 174 -7.55 5.49 -14.15
CA PHE A 174 -8.89 5.21 -13.66
C PHE A 174 -9.50 3.96 -14.29
N GLN A 175 -9.16 3.64 -15.55
CA GLN A 175 -9.54 2.36 -16.14
C GLN A 175 -8.92 1.16 -15.40
N ALA A 176 -7.63 1.25 -15.03
CA ALA A 176 -6.98 0.23 -14.22
C ALA A 176 -7.58 0.15 -12.80
N PHE A 177 -7.84 1.29 -12.19
CA PHE A 177 -8.50 1.40 -10.89
C PHE A 177 -9.90 0.78 -10.89
N GLU A 178 -10.70 1.01 -11.94
CA GLU A 178 -12.03 0.40 -12.10
C GLU A 178 -11.96 -1.12 -12.19
N ASP A 179 -11.01 -1.68 -12.96
CA ASP A 179 -10.83 -3.12 -13.03
C ASP A 179 -10.40 -3.71 -11.67
N ALA A 180 -9.55 -2.99 -10.92
CA ALA A 180 -9.17 -3.37 -9.56
C ALA A 180 -10.40 -3.42 -8.64
N CYS A 181 -11.24 -2.38 -8.65
CA CYS A 181 -12.48 -2.34 -7.87
C CYS A 181 -13.46 -3.46 -8.28
N ALA A 182 -13.57 -3.76 -9.58
CA ALA A 182 -14.40 -4.86 -10.08
C ALA A 182 -13.90 -6.22 -9.58
N LYS A 183 -12.59 -6.47 -9.60
CA LYS A 183 -12.00 -7.72 -9.07
C LYS A 183 -12.18 -7.85 -7.56
N ILE A 184 -12.03 -6.75 -6.80
CA ILE A 184 -12.31 -6.73 -5.35
C ILE A 184 -13.76 -7.10 -5.06
N THR A 185 -14.70 -6.57 -5.86
CA THR A 185 -16.13 -6.89 -5.74
C THR A 185 -16.39 -8.36 -6.05
N ALA A 186 -15.78 -8.89 -7.13
CA ALA A 186 -15.89 -10.29 -7.52
C ALA A 186 -15.25 -11.27 -6.52
N PHE A 187 -14.17 -10.85 -5.84
CA PHE A 187 -13.55 -11.60 -4.76
C PHE A 187 -14.51 -11.79 -3.57
N GLY A 188 -15.43 -10.85 -3.36
CA GLY A 188 -16.39 -10.85 -2.26
C GLY A 188 -15.75 -10.44 -0.94
N ALA A 189 -14.93 -9.37 -0.98
CA ALA A 189 -14.36 -8.79 0.23
C ALA A 189 -15.47 -8.30 1.19
N GLU A 190 -15.24 -8.47 2.49
CA GLU A 190 -16.14 -8.04 3.57
C GLU A 190 -15.68 -6.73 4.23
N ALA A 191 -14.40 -6.39 4.07
CA ALA A 191 -13.79 -5.13 4.48
C ALA A 191 -12.73 -4.71 3.44
N LEU A 192 -12.47 -3.41 3.39
CA LEU A 192 -11.55 -2.80 2.44
C LEU A 192 -10.50 -1.96 3.18
N VAL A 193 -9.25 -2.16 2.82
CA VAL A 193 -8.12 -1.31 3.24
C VAL A 193 -7.62 -0.56 2.01
N ILE A 194 -7.55 0.75 2.08
CA ILE A 194 -6.95 1.60 1.04
C ILE A 194 -5.56 2.02 1.52
N SER A 195 -4.52 1.59 0.82
CA SER A 195 -3.16 2.10 0.98
C SER A 195 -3.05 3.44 0.24
N LEU A 196 -3.50 4.50 0.90
CA LEU A 196 -3.71 5.81 0.28
C LEU A 196 -2.39 6.56 0.10
N GLY A 197 -1.81 6.46 -1.08
CA GLY A 197 -0.81 7.38 -1.59
C GLY A 197 -1.44 8.49 -2.45
N VAL A 198 -0.85 9.68 -2.39
CA VAL A 198 -1.25 10.83 -3.26
C VAL A 198 -0.08 11.38 -4.07
N ASP A 199 1.00 10.61 -4.13
CA ASP A 199 2.15 10.87 -5.00
C ASP A 199 1.84 10.59 -6.48
N THR A 200 0.67 10.06 -6.83
CA THR A 200 0.18 10.03 -8.22
C THR A 200 -0.09 11.42 -8.84
N TYR A 201 0.02 12.49 -8.04
CA TYR A 201 -0.25 13.87 -8.43
C TYR A 201 0.75 14.35 -9.49
N LYS A 202 0.25 15.10 -10.48
CA LYS A 202 1.00 15.53 -11.66
C LYS A 202 2.31 16.27 -11.39
N ASP A 203 2.38 16.97 -10.24
CA ASP A 203 3.51 17.77 -9.79
C ASP A 203 4.23 17.15 -8.56
N ASP A 204 3.93 15.90 -8.19
CA ASP A 204 4.70 15.20 -7.16
C ASP A 204 6.16 14.99 -7.64
N PRO A 205 7.17 15.29 -6.80
CA PRO A 205 8.57 15.31 -7.24
C PRO A 205 9.17 13.94 -7.53
N ILE A 206 8.53 12.84 -7.11
CA ILE A 206 9.11 11.49 -7.24
C ILE A 206 8.29 10.54 -8.11
N SER A 207 7.21 11.03 -8.72
CA SER A 207 6.36 10.24 -9.61
C SER A 207 6.30 10.82 -11.02
N PHE A 208 5.67 10.06 -11.93
CA PHE A 208 5.49 10.47 -13.32
C PHE A 208 4.05 10.42 -13.81
N PHE A 209 3.08 10.13 -12.94
CA PHE A 209 1.66 10.21 -13.29
C PHE A 209 1.20 11.65 -13.42
N LYS A 210 -0.03 11.83 -13.92
CA LYS A 210 -0.60 13.13 -14.28
C LYS A 210 -2.00 13.36 -13.71
N LEU A 211 -2.29 12.83 -12.52
CA LEU A 211 -3.56 13.10 -11.82
C LEU A 211 -3.58 14.54 -11.30
N ASP A 212 -4.74 15.19 -11.41
CA ASP A 212 -5.02 16.52 -10.89
C ASP A 212 -5.86 16.46 -9.60
N CYS A 213 -5.91 17.55 -8.82
CA CYS A 213 -6.59 17.57 -7.53
C CYS A 213 -8.06 17.08 -7.58
N PRO A 214 -8.89 17.42 -8.60
CA PRO A 214 -10.27 16.94 -8.69
C PRO A 214 -10.41 15.43 -8.94
N ASP A 215 -9.39 14.78 -9.49
CA ASP A 215 -9.41 13.34 -9.79
C ASP A 215 -9.48 12.50 -8.52
N TYR A 216 -8.86 12.99 -7.44
CA TYR A 216 -8.92 12.39 -6.10
C TYR A 216 -10.34 12.34 -5.54
N VAL A 217 -11.16 13.37 -5.79
CA VAL A 217 -12.59 13.35 -5.43
C VAL A 217 -13.31 12.26 -6.20
N THR A 218 -13.03 12.13 -7.49
CA THR A 218 -13.67 11.16 -8.38
C THR A 218 -13.43 9.73 -7.93
N TYR A 219 -12.19 9.32 -7.70
CA TYR A 219 -11.94 7.94 -7.26
C TYR A 219 -12.33 7.73 -5.79
N GLY A 220 -12.32 8.75 -4.94
CA GLY A 220 -12.88 8.68 -3.58
C GLY A 220 -14.35 8.27 -3.58
N LYS A 221 -15.16 8.90 -4.44
CA LYS A 221 -16.57 8.51 -4.68
C LYS A 221 -16.69 7.06 -5.10
N ARG A 222 -15.84 6.65 -6.05
CA ARG A 222 -15.84 5.30 -6.57
C ARG A 222 -15.53 4.24 -5.51
N ILE A 223 -14.64 4.55 -4.55
CA ILE A 223 -14.36 3.68 -3.41
C ILE A 223 -15.62 3.51 -2.54
N ALA A 224 -16.34 4.60 -2.27
CA ALA A 224 -17.56 4.55 -1.45
C ALA A 224 -18.68 3.71 -2.10
N GLU A 225 -18.81 3.78 -3.43
CA GLU A 225 -19.79 3.01 -4.21
C GLU A 225 -19.62 1.49 -4.06
N MET A 226 -18.44 0.99 -3.67
CA MET A 226 -18.26 -0.43 -3.36
C MET A 226 -19.04 -0.90 -2.13
N GLY A 227 -19.49 0.03 -1.26
CA GLY A 227 -20.34 -0.31 -0.11
C GLY A 227 -19.67 -1.08 1.03
N LEU A 228 -18.34 -1.27 0.99
CA LEU A 228 -17.58 -2.05 1.98
C LEU A 228 -17.10 -1.19 3.15
N PRO A 229 -17.10 -1.67 4.42
CA PRO A 229 -16.41 -1.02 5.53
C PRO A 229 -14.94 -0.71 5.17
N THR A 230 -14.53 0.56 5.24
CA THR A 230 -13.26 1.02 4.63
C THR A 230 -12.31 1.66 5.63
N VAL A 231 -11.06 1.21 5.68
CA VAL A 231 -9.98 1.91 6.38
C VAL A 231 -9.03 2.51 5.36
N PHE A 232 -8.84 3.83 5.40
CA PHE A 232 -7.78 4.51 4.64
C PHE A 232 -6.52 4.54 5.50
N VAL A 233 -5.40 4.10 4.96
CA VAL A 233 -4.08 4.07 5.60
C VAL A 233 -3.17 4.96 4.76
N LEU A 234 -2.68 6.06 5.32
CA LEU A 234 -1.80 6.96 4.58
C LEU A 234 -0.45 6.29 4.24
N GLU A 235 -0.05 6.37 2.97
CA GLU A 235 1.23 5.90 2.43
C GLU A 235 2.09 7.08 1.93
N GLY A 236 2.33 7.20 0.62
CA GLY A 236 3.15 8.23 -0.04
C GLY A 236 2.43 9.55 -0.33
N GLY A 237 3.20 10.52 -0.84
CA GLY A 237 2.76 11.89 -1.13
C GLY A 237 3.79 12.93 -0.68
N TYR A 238 4.41 13.62 -1.63
CA TYR A 238 5.61 14.44 -1.39
C TYR A 238 5.49 15.87 -1.95
N ALA A 239 4.47 16.15 -2.75
CA ALA A 239 4.00 17.52 -3.00
C ALA A 239 3.43 18.13 -1.70
N VAL A 240 4.27 18.82 -0.92
CA VAL A 240 3.98 19.22 0.47
C VAL A 240 2.73 20.10 0.62
N GLU A 241 2.45 20.97 -0.35
CA GLU A 241 1.25 21.83 -0.30
C GLU A 241 -0.01 21.02 -0.66
N GLU A 242 0.08 20.14 -1.65
CA GLU A 242 -1.05 19.41 -2.22
C GLU A 242 -1.35 18.08 -1.52
N VAL A 243 -0.41 17.48 -0.79
CA VAL A 243 -0.59 16.18 -0.11
C VAL A 243 -1.83 16.20 0.79
N GLY A 244 -2.01 17.28 1.55
CA GLY A 244 -3.18 17.45 2.41
C GLY A 244 -4.47 17.66 1.62
N ILE A 245 -4.41 18.44 0.54
CA ILE A 245 -5.56 18.72 -0.33
C ILE A 245 -6.03 17.43 -1.02
N ASN A 246 -5.10 16.68 -1.61
CA ASN A 246 -5.40 15.47 -2.36
C ASN A 246 -5.91 14.36 -1.44
N ALA A 247 -5.30 14.17 -0.27
CA ALA A 247 -5.81 13.21 0.71
C ALA A 247 -7.23 13.57 1.18
N VAL A 248 -7.49 14.85 1.50
CA VAL A 248 -8.83 15.32 1.88
C VAL A 248 -9.82 15.20 0.74
N ASN A 249 -9.40 15.39 -0.52
CA ASN A 249 -10.26 15.23 -1.68
C ASN A 249 -10.75 13.80 -1.84
N VAL A 250 -9.90 12.80 -1.62
CA VAL A 250 -10.32 11.38 -1.59
C VAL A 250 -11.37 11.14 -0.52
N LEU A 251 -11.09 11.59 0.70
CA LEU A 251 -12.00 11.38 1.84
C LEU A 251 -13.33 12.13 1.62
N SER A 252 -13.28 13.35 1.10
CA SER A 252 -14.48 14.15 0.79
C SER A 252 -15.32 13.50 -0.31
N GLY A 253 -14.67 13.00 -1.37
CA GLY A 253 -15.35 12.23 -2.41
C GLY A 253 -16.02 10.97 -1.85
N PHE A 254 -15.34 10.26 -0.95
CA PHE A 254 -15.92 9.10 -0.27
C PHE A 254 -17.15 9.47 0.59
N ASP A 255 -17.01 10.48 1.45
CA ASP A 255 -18.07 10.93 2.37
C ASP A 255 -19.32 11.45 1.63
N GLU A 256 -19.15 12.08 0.45
CA GLU A 256 -20.28 12.51 -0.39
C GLU A 256 -21.24 11.37 -0.78
N ILE A 257 -20.72 10.14 -0.89
CA ILE A 257 -21.51 8.95 -1.26
C ILE A 257 -21.87 8.11 -0.04
N ALA A 258 -20.98 8.07 0.97
CA ALA A 258 -21.11 7.19 2.12
C ALA A 258 -22.16 7.66 3.15
N GLY A 259 -22.48 8.95 3.18
CA GLY A 259 -23.48 9.56 4.09
C GLY A 259 -23.05 9.61 5.54
#